data_AF-A0A914WHT1-F1
#
_entry.id   AF-A0A914WHT1-F1
#
_cell.length_a   1.000
_cell.length_b   1.000
_cell.length_c   1.000
_cell.angle_alpha   90.00
_cell.angle_beta   90.00
_cell.angle_gamma   90.00
#
_symmetry.space_group_name_H-M   'P 1'
#
loop_
_entity.id
_entity.type
_entity.pdbx_description
1 polymer ?
#
loop_
_entity_poly.entity_id
_entity_poly.type
_entity_poly.pdbx_seq_one_letter_code
_entity_poly.pdbx_strand_id
1 'polypeptide(L)'
;MVAMKTLCSLFLIFSAFTLVVEGRSSACSEPKKTGPCRAAFPRWYYSIKANDCLQFTYGGCQGNGNNFNTKQECDNACADGNSANTRPVTTTPTTSACPILTTPIPPLGCNWKGKVREDGCNIVELDCPQGRINRL
;
A
#
# COMPACT_ATOMS: atom_id res chain seq x y z
N MET A 1 58.33 5.12 6.67
CA MET A 1 57.03 4.40 6.69
C MET A 1 55.87 5.35 7.02
N VAL A 2 55.60 6.40 6.22
CA VAL A 2 54.38 7.25 6.37
C VAL A 2 53.88 7.77 5.00
N ALA A 3 54.08 7.01 3.92
CA ALA A 3 53.63 7.42 2.57
C ALA A 3 52.61 6.45 1.95
N MET A 4 52.42 5.26 2.53
CA MET A 4 51.54 4.22 1.98
C MET A 4 50.21 4.06 2.72
N LYS A 5 50.06 4.70 3.89
CA LYS A 5 48.82 4.66 4.69
C LYS A 5 47.81 5.73 4.26
N THR A 6 48.29 6.90 3.85
CA THR A 6 47.46 8.05 3.42
C THR A 6 46.74 7.81 2.09
N LEU A 7 47.37 7.08 1.16
CA LEU A 7 46.77 6.69 -0.13
C LEU A 7 45.68 5.62 0.03
N CYS A 8 45.82 4.69 1.00
CA CYS A 8 44.81 3.68 1.31
C CYS A 8 43.58 4.31 1.97
N SER A 9 43.78 5.25 2.91
CA SER A 9 42.70 6.01 3.53
C SER A 9 41.91 6.86 2.54
N LEU A 10 42.57 7.47 1.54
CA LEU A 10 41.93 8.25 0.46
C LEU A 10 41.09 7.40 -0.48
N PHE A 11 41.49 6.16 -0.77
CA PHE A 11 40.67 5.21 -1.54
C PHE A 11 39.45 4.70 -0.76
N LEU A 12 39.61 4.43 0.55
CA LEU A 12 38.49 4.01 1.39
C LEU A 12 37.45 5.12 1.61
N ILE A 13 37.89 6.37 1.76
CA ILE A 13 36.96 7.51 1.77
C ILE A 13 36.35 7.77 0.39
N PHE A 14 37.03 7.53 -0.73
CA PHE A 14 36.38 7.63 -2.06
C PHE A 14 35.29 6.55 -2.26
N SER A 15 35.51 5.33 -1.77
CA SER A 15 34.49 4.27 -1.77
C SER A 15 33.34 4.50 -0.78
N ALA A 16 33.59 5.28 0.28
CA ALA A 16 32.55 5.71 1.21
C ALA A 16 31.80 6.98 0.74
N PHE A 17 32.44 7.80 -0.12
CA PHE A 17 31.88 9.06 -0.66
C PHE A 17 31.08 8.89 -1.96
N THR A 18 31.09 7.69 -2.56
CA THR A 18 29.93 7.20 -3.32
C THR A 18 28.83 6.68 -2.39
N LEU A 19 28.73 7.29 -1.19
CA LEU A 19 27.51 7.83 -0.62
C LEU A 19 26.29 7.22 -1.29
N VAL A 20 25.83 6.13 -0.70
CA VAL A 20 24.42 5.71 -0.69
C VAL A 20 23.53 6.92 -0.95
N VAL A 21 23.19 7.14 -2.22
CA VAL A 21 22.01 7.92 -2.58
C VAL A 21 20.86 6.93 -2.43
N GLU A 22 20.56 6.55 -1.20
CA GLU A 22 19.28 5.91 -0.85
C GLU A 22 18.22 7.01 -0.74
N GLY A 23 18.06 7.74 -1.84
CA GLY A 23 17.05 8.74 -2.04
C GLY A 23 16.10 8.20 -3.09
N ARG A 24 14.96 7.68 -2.62
CA ARG A 24 13.73 7.34 -3.36
C ARG A 24 13.92 6.69 -4.74
N SER A 25 13.47 5.44 -4.87
CA SER A 25 13.48 4.69 -6.13
C SER A 25 13.04 5.56 -7.31
N SER A 26 13.89 5.72 -8.33
CA SER A 26 13.58 6.50 -9.54
C SER A 26 12.28 6.03 -10.22
N ALA A 27 11.92 4.76 -10.01
CA ALA A 27 10.63 4.15 -10.31
C ALA A 27 9.43 5.02 -9.89
N CYS A 28 9.47 5.63 -8.71
CA CYS A 28 8.36 6.42 -8.16
C CYS A 28 8.04 7.68 -8.96
N SER A 29 8.96 8.12 -9.81
CA SER A 29 8.79 9.28 -10.69
C SER A 29 8.32 8.92 -12.09
N GLU A 30 8.25 7.63 -12.42
CA GLU A 30 7.77 7.17 -13.72
C GLU A 30 6.24 7.21 -13.80
N PRO A 31 5.64 7.39 -15.00
CA PRO A 31 4.18 7.29 -15.16
C PRO A 31 3.71 5.83 -15.01
N LYS A 32 2.42 5.62 -14.70
CA LYS A 32 1.82 4.28 -14.82
C LYS A 32 1.94 3.77 -16.26
N LYS A 33 2.25 2.48 -16.44
CA LYS A 33 2.41 1.84 -17.75
C LYS A 33 1.67 0.51 -17.84
N THR A 34 0.56 0.49 -18.58
CA THR A 34 -0.22 -0.75 -18.82
C THR A 34 0.53 -1.74 -19.72
N GLY A 35 1.29 -1.27 -20.70
CA GLY A 35 1.96 -2.13 -21.68
C GLY A 35 1.02 -2.66 -22.78
N PRO A 36 1.55 -3.40 -23.77
CA PRO A 36 0.78 -3.82 -24.96
C PRO A 36 -0.02 -5.12 -24.77
N CYS A 37 0.28 -5.90 -23.73
CA CYS A 37 -0.46 -7.13 -23.43
C CYS A 37 -1.88 -6.83 -22.90
N ARG A 38 -2.80 -7.79 -23.06
CA ARG A 38 -4.25 -7.61 -22.81
C ARG A 38 -4.78 -8.34 -21.57
N ALA A 39 -3.90 -8.77 -20.67
CA ALA A 39 -4.35 -9.27 -19.38
C ALA A 39 -4.79 -8.10 -18.47
N ALA A 40 -5.55 -8.39 -17.42
CA ALA A 40 -6.02 -7.38 -16.48
C ALA A 40 -5.51 -7.68 -15.06
N PHE A 41 -4.30 -7.24 -14.77
CA PHE A 41 -3.72 -7.38 -13.43
C PHE A 41 -3.93 -6.10 -12.62
N PRO A 42 -4.64 -6.14 -11.48
CA PRO A 42 -4.71 -4.99 -10.58
C PRO A 42 -3.34 -4.77 -9.96
N ARG A 43 -2.80 -3.55 -10.12
CA ARG A 43 -1.49 -3.14 -9.61
C ARG A 43 -1.57 -1.74 -9.02
N TRP A 44 -0.53 -1.36 -8.29
CA TRP A 44 -0.40 -0.05 -7.66
C TRP A 44 0.73 0.73 -8.31
N TYR A 45 0.53 2.04 -8.49
CA TYR A 45 1.55 2.97 -8.93
C TYR A 45 1.50 4.22 -8.06
N TYR A 46 2.64 4.85 -7.86
CA TYR A 46 2.76 6.10 -7.15
C TYR A 46 2.41 7.28 -8.07
N SER A 47 1.48 8.13 -7.64
CA SER A 47 1.07 9.34 -8.34
C SER A 47 1.66 10.56 -7.65
N ILE A 48 2.67 11.19 -8.24
CA ILE A 48 3.27 12.44 -7.71
C ILE A 48 2.20 13.54 -7.54
N LYS A 49 1.24 13.61 -8.47
CA LYS A 49 0.16 14.62 -8.42
C LYS A 49 -0.76 14.44 -7.21
N ALA A 50 -1.04 13.20 -6.85
CA ALA A 50 -1.89 12.88 -5.70
C ALA A 50 -1.06 12.71 -4.41
N ASN A 51 0.27 12.64 -4.53
CA ASN A 51 1.19 12.25 -3.47
C ASN A 51 0.78 10.93 -2.78
N ASP A 52 0.23 9.98 -3.54
CA ASP A 52 -0.32 8.72 -3.02
C ASP A 52 -0.21 7.58 -4.05
N CYS A 53 -0.26 6.35 -3.56
CA CYS A 53 -0.30 5.12 -4.36
C CYS A 53 -1.73 4.78 -4.78
N LEU A 54 -1.95 4.77 -6.09
CA LEU A 54 -3.25 4.54 -6.73
C LEU A 54 -3.26 3.21 -7.50
N GLN A 55 -4.44 2.61 -7.65
CA GLN A 55 -4.60 1.40 -8.45
C GLN A 55 -4.61 1.72 -9.96
N PHE A 56 -4.06 0.79 -10.75
CA PHE A 56 -4.20 0.77 -12.20
C PHE A 56 -4.23 -0.67 -12.72
N THR A 57 -4.66 -0.83 -13.98
CA THR A 57 -4.63 -2.14 -14.66
C THR A 57 -3.34 -2.29 -15.46
N TYR A 58 -2.57 -3.34 -15.14
CA TYR A 58 -1.39 -3.74 -15.87
C TYR A 58 -1.71 -4.86 -16.87
N GLY A 59 -1.25 -4.69 -18.10
CA GLY A 59 -1.48 -5.58 -19.24
C GLY A 59 -0.77 -6.92 -19.15
N GLY A 60 0.21 -7.07 -18.26
CA GLY A 60 0.97 -8.30 -18.04
C GLY A 60 2.36 -8.32 -18.68
N CYS A 61 2.71 -7.37 -19.54
CA CYS A 61 4.05 -7.26 -20.11
C CYS A 61 4.51 -5.82 -20.35
N GLN A 62 5.83 -5.62 -20.43
CA GLN A 62 6.49 -4.35 -20.76
C GLN A 62 6.05 -3.15 -19.89
N GLY A 63 5.79 -3.39 -18.60
CA GLY A 63 5.61 -2.34 -17.60
C GLY A 63 6.90 -1.54 -17.34
N ASN A 64 6.88 -0.70 -16.32
CA ASN A 64 8.04 0.02 -15.79
C ASN A 64 8.12 -0.18 -14.27
N GLY A 65 9.04 0.52 -13.60
CA GLY A 65 9.31 0.33 -12.17
C GLY A 65 8.18 0.83 -11.26
N ASN A 66 7.34 1.75 -11.75
CA ASN A 66 6.17 2.22 -11.01
C ASN A 66 4.99 1.23 -11.06
N ASN A 67 5.20 0.00 -10.61
CA ASN A 67 4.25 -1.10 -10.68
C ASN A 67 4.46 -2.07 -9.51
N PHE A 68 3.59 -1.98 -8.52
CA PHE A 68 3.67 -2.74 -7.27
C PHE A 68 2.45 -3.66 -7.11
N ASN A 69 2.62 -4.78 -6.40
CA ASN A 69 1.52 -5.74 -6.19
C ASN A 69 0.55 -5.28 -5.10
N THR A 70 1.05 -4.52 -4.12
CA THR A 70 0.25 -4.04 -2.99
C THR A 70 0.43 -2.54 -2.77
N LYS A 71 -0.55 -1.90 -2.11
CA LYS A 71 -0.42 -0.49 -1.73
C LYS A 71 0.76 -0.27 -0.79
N GLN A 72 0.96 -1.18 0.17
CA GLN A 72 2.04 -1.09 1.14
C GLN A 72 3.43 -1.15 0.48
N GLU A 73 3.61 -2.02 -0.51
CA GLU A 73 4.86 -2.08 -1.29
C GLU A 73 5.14 -0.75 -2.01
N CYS A 74 4.11 -0.17 -2.64
CA CYS A 74 4.21 1.13 -3.29
C CYS A 74 4.51 2.26 -2.29
N ASP A 75 3.78 2.29 -1.17
CA ASP A 75 3.96 3.30 -0.11
C ASP A 75 5.38 3.19 0.48
N ASN A 76 5.87 1.99 0.77
CA ASN A 76 7.23 1.78 1.29
C ASN A 76 8.31 2.17 0.27
N ALA A 77 8.07 1.92 -1.02
CA ALA A 77 9.03 2.23 -2.08
C ALA A 77 9.10 3.73 -2.40
N CYS A 78 7.98 4.45 -2.22
CA CYS A 78 7.79 5.80 -2.77
C CYS A 78 7.40 6.86 -1.76
N ALA A 79 7.05 6.53 -0.52
CA ALA A 79 6.86 7.54 0.52
C ALA A 79 8.23 8.10 0.92
N ASP A 80 8.37 9.42 0.81
CA ASP A 80 9.52 10.10 1.41
C ASP A 80 9.44 9.92 2.93
N GLY A 81 10.58 9.71 3.59
CA GLY A 81 10.71 9.51 5.04
C GLY A 81 10.20 10.63 5.95
N ASN A 82 9.36 11.55 5.43
CA ASN A 82 8.69 12.61 6.18
C ASN A 82 7.16 12.41 6.29
N SER A 83 6.60 11.31 5.77
CA SER A 83 5.18 10.97 5.96
C SER A 83 4.90 10.06 7.17
N ALA A 84 5.94 9.66 7.91
CA ALA A 84 5.79 8.93 9.18
C ALA A 84 5.12 9.75 10.30
N ASN A 85 4.87 11.05 10.07
CA ASN A 85 4.24 11.91 11.07
C ASN A 85 3.27 12.90 10.42
N THR A 86 2.23 12.42 9.73
CA THR A 86 0.83 12.94 9.70
C THR A 86 0.00 12.12 8.70
N ARG A 87 0.09 10.79 8.76
CA ARG A 87 -1.07 9.96 8.43
C ARG A 87 -1.37 9.23 9.73
N PRO A 88 -2.59 9.28 10.28
CA PRO A 88 -2.94 8.27 11.26
C PRO A 88 -2.61 6.94 10.61
N VAL A 89 -1.67 6.22 11.20
CA VAL A 89 -1.41 4.84 10.89
C VAL A 89 -2.74 4.15 11.16
N THR A 90 -3.60 4.08 10.16
CA THR A 90 -4.57 3.01 10.08
C THR A 90 -3.71 1.79 9.84
N THR A 91 -3.20 1.24 10.94
CA THR A 91 -2.88 -0.17 11.07
C THR A 91 -4.06 -0.90 10.45
N THR A 92 -3.97 -1.20 9.16
CA THR A 92 -4.71 -2.29 8.58
C THR A 92 -4.26 -3.49 9.40
N PRO A 93 -5.14 -4.12 10.18
CA PRO A 93 -4.77 -5.35 10.85
C PRO A 93 -4.33 -6.32 9.77
N THR A 94 -3.12 -6.83 9.96
CA THR A 94 -2.58 -7.99 9.29
C THR A 94 -3.70 -9.00 9.09
N THR A 95 -3.82 -9.48 7.86
CA THR A 95 -4.68 -10.59 7.47
C THR A 95 -4.55 -11.75 8.46
N SER A 96 -5.47 -11.84 9.41
CA SER A 96 -5.78 -13.07 10.12
C SER A 96 -7.18 -12.99 10.71
N ALA A 97 -8.12 -13.58 9.94
CA ALA A 97 -9.42 -14.06 10.37
C ALA A 97 -10.43 -13.02 10.91
N CYS A 98 -11.26 -12.47 10.02
CA CYS A 98 -12.68 -12.78 10.27
C CYS A 98 -12.83 -14.24 9.84
N PRO A 99 -13.13 -15.20 10.74
CA PRO A 99 -13.64 -16.47 10.26
C PRO A 99 -14.82 -16.12 9.35
N ILE A 100 -14.93 -16.82 8.23
CA ILE A 100 -16.13 -16.81 7.40
C ILE A 100 -17.21 -17.43 8.29
N LEU A 101 -17.73 -16.67 9.24
CA LEU A 101 -18.87 -17.08 10.03
C LEU A 101 -20.01 -16.90 9.06
N THR A 102 -20.39 -18.02 8.44
CA THR A 102 -21.68 -18.27 7.82
C THR A 102 -22.73 -17.35 8.42
N THR A 103 -22.98 -16.21 7.79
CA THR A 103 -24.01 -15.29 8.28
C THR A 103 -25.34 -16.02 8.08
N PRO A 104 -26.13 -16.26 9.13
CA PRO A 104 -27.43 -16.89 8.95
C PRO A 104 -28.28 -16.03 8.01
N ILE A 105 -29.01 -16.67 7.11
CA ILE A 105 -29.97 -16.00 6.22
C ILE A 105 -30.89 -15.15 7.11
N PRO A 106 -31.01 -13.84 6.88
CA PRO A 106 -31.87 -13.00 7.70
C PRO A 106 -33.34 -13.43 7.55
N PRO A 107 -34.19 -13.25 8.57
CA PRO A 107 -35.62 -13.50 8.46
C PRO A 107 -36.24 -12.74 7.28
N LEU A 108 -37.30 -13.30 6.69
CA LEU A 108 -38.01 -12.69 5.57
C LEU A 108 -38.45 -11.25 5.92
N GLY A 109 -37.97 -10.28 5.15
CA GLY A 109 -38.28 -8.85 5.34
C GLY A 109 -37.24 -8.04 6.11
N CYS A 110 -36.15 -8.63 6.58
CA CYS A 110 -35.02 -7.91 7.16
C CYS A 110 -33.87 -7.79 6.13
N ASN A 111 -33.22 -6.63 6.09
CA ASN A 111 -32.04 -6.43 5.26
C ASN A 111 -30.87 -5.92 6.10
N TRP A 112 -29.67 -6.35 5.78
CA TRP A 112 -28.46 -5.88 6.43
C TRP A 112 -28.13 -4.48 5.91
N LYS A 113 -28.05 -3.49 6.80
CA LYS A 113 -27.53 -2.16 6.44
C LYS A 113 -26.19 -1.92 7.11
N GLY A 114 -25.15 -1.78 6.30
CA GLY A 114 -23.81 -1.47 6.77
C GLY A 114 -23.47 0.02 6.63
N LYS A 115 -22.77 0.56 7.63
CA LYS A 115 -21.84 1.69 7.43
C LYS A 115 -20.45 1.21 7.83
N VAL A 116 -19.46 1.55 7.00
CA VAL A 116 -18.04 1.29 7.29
C VAL A 116 -17.64 2.20 8.45
N ARG A 117 -17.19 1.63 9.57
CA ARG A 117 -16.46 2.38 10.60
C ARG A 117 -14.96 2.33 10.32
N GLU A 118 -14.24 3.27 10.92
CA GLU A 118 -12.79 3.49 10.72
C GLU A 118 -11.91 2.28 11.12
N ASP A 119 -12.46 1.29 11.82
CA ASP A 119 -11.81 0.07 12.29
C ASP A 119 -11.96 -1.16 11.35
N GLY A 120 -12.70 -1.05 10.23
CA GLY A 120 -12.66 -2.05 9.16
C GLY A 120 -13.35 -3.39 9.43
N CYS A 121 -14.17 -3.51 10.47
CA CYS A 121 -15.07 -4.65 10.71
C CYS A 121 -16.53 -4.23 10.48
N ASN A 122 -17.32 -5.00 9.72
CA ASN A 122 -18.73 -4.67 9.47
C ASN A 122 -19.54 -4.80 10.77
N ILE A 123 -20.05 -3.69 11.31
CA ILE A 123 -21.21 -3.76 12.20
C ILE A 123 -22.45 -4.07 11.34
N VAL A 124 -23.14 -5.15 11.68
CA VAL A 124 -24.29 -5.67 10.93
C VAL A 124 -25.58 -5.36 11.69
N GLU A 125 -26.02 -4.10 11.65
CA GLU A 125 -27.32 -3.73 12.22
C GLU A 125 -28.43 -4.24 11.30
N LEU A 126 -29.32 -5.09 11.84
CA LEU A 126 -30.48 -5.61 11.14
C LEU A 126 -31.57 -4.54 11.12
N ASP A 127 -31.81 -3.98 9.94
CA ASP A 127 -32.91 -3.05 9.72
C ASP A 127 -34.14 -3.88 9.32
N CYS A 128 -35.02 -4.10 10.30
CA CYS A 128 -36.29 -4.78 10.10
C CYS A 128 -37.43 -3.74 10.26
N PRO A 129 -38.46 -3.76 9.40
CA PRO A 129 -39.50 -2.73 9.33
C PRO A 129 -40.40 -2.60 10.58
N GLN A 130 -40.20 -3.41 11.63
CA GLN A 130 -40.96 -3.35 12.89
C GLN A 130 -40.14 -2.98 14.13
N GLY A 131 -38.94 -2.38 13.96
CA GLY A 131 -38.18 -1.80 15.07
C GLY A 131 -36.95 -2.61 15.47
N ARG A 132 -35.92 -1.89 15.91
CA ARG A 132 -34.56 -2.40 16.16
C ARG A 132 -34.53 -3.45 17.27
N ILE A 133 -33.94 -4.62 16.99
CA ILE A 133 -33.46 -5.53 18.04
C ILE A 133 -31.98 -5.18 18.34
N ASN A 134 -31.73 -4.49 19.44
CA ASN A 134 -30.37 -4.46 20.00
C ASN A 134 -30.07 -5.85 20.53
N ARG A 135 -29.12 -6.57 19.92
CA ARG A 135 -28.63 -7.83 20.49
C ARG A 135 -27.27 -7.57 21.14
N LEU A 136 -27.16 -8.01 22.40
CA LEU A 136 -25.97 -8.02 23.26
C LEU A 136 -24.71 -8.48 22.53
#